data_AF-A0A7G9SJA6-F1
#
_entry.id   AF-A0A7G9SJA6-F1
#
_cell.length_a   1.000
_cell.length_b   1.000
_cell.length_c   1.000
_cell.angle_alpha   90.00
_cell.angle_beta   90.00
_cell.angle_gamma   90.00
#
_symmetry.space_group_name_H-M   'P 1'
#
loop_
_entity.id
_entity.type
_entity.pdbx_description
1 polymer ?
#
loop_
_entity_poly.entity_id
_entity_poly.type
_entity_poly.pdbx_seq_one_letter_code
_entity_poly.pdbx_strand_id
1 'polypeptide(L)'
;MTPPLCLMKPASDQSRSLIRRYKMTKVIPVMAFSLALATAPALSTAQPSPKAGIGVAFQTQNKKIKVAEVMPGASGALMGIQAGDVITHAGGKPMSSQTRLTAYFSSLKVGDPVVLTVKRKGQSLELKGTAIARTW
;
A
#
# COMPACT_ATOMS: atom_id res chain seq x y z
N MET A 1 -41.54 41.39 -10.48
CA MET A 1 -40.46 41.64 -9.50
C MET A 1 -39.74 40.32 -9.26
N THR A 2 -38.65 40.11 -9.98
CA THR A 2 -37.71 38.99 -9.90
C THR A 2 -36.33 39.63 -10.14
N PRO A 3 -35.21 39.20 -9.51
CA PRO A 3 -34.72 37.81 -9.58
C PRO A 3 -33.93 37.39 -8.28
N PRO A 4 -32.94 36.46 -8.26
CA PRO A 4 -33.18 35.12 -7.73
C PRO A 4 -32.04 34.53 -6.84
N LEU A 5 -32.21 33.26 -6.46
CA LEU A 5 -31.20 32.20 -6.27
C LEU A 5 -29.93 32.49 -5.45
N CYS A 6 -29.84 31.79 -4.31
CA CYS A 6 -28.58 31.32 -3.76
C CYS A 6 -27.75 30.57 -4.82
N LEU A 7 -26.57 31.10 -5.15
CA LEU A 7 -25.50 30.35 -5.79
C LEU A 7 -24.21 30.63 -5.04
N MET A 8 -23.88 29.71 -4.14
CA MET A 8 -22.72 29.82 -3.26
C MET A 8 -21.60 28.95 -3.82
N LYS A 9 -20.56 29.59 -4.35
CA LYS A 9 -19.14 29.18 -4.42
C LYS A 9 -18.37 30.14 -5.34
N PRO A 10 -17.02 30.15 -5.36
CA PRO A 10 -16.01 29.80 -4.35
C PRO A 10 -14.93 30.91 -4.26
N ALA A 11 -13.72 30.59 -3.79
CA ALA A 11 -12.47 31.37 -3.87
C ALA A 11 -12.21 32.29 -2.65
N SER A 12 -11.37 31.83 -1.70
CA SER A 12 -9.94 32.17 -1.63
C SER A 12 -9.70 33.63 -1.26
N ASP A 13 -9.43 33.91 0.01
CA ASP A 13 -8.55 35.03 0.32
C ASP A 13 -7.76 34.74 1.60
N GLN A 14 -6.50 34.44 1.35
CA GLN A 14 -5.45 34.24 2.30
C GLN A 14 -4.95 35.63 2.70
N SER A 15 -4.44 35.77 3.92
CA SER A 15 -3.43 36.79 4.23
C SER A 15 -3.93 38.24 4.36
N ARG A 16 -4.64 38.53 5.43
CA ARG A 16 -4.70 39.84 6.10
C ARG A 16 -5.27 39.53 7.49
N SER A 17 -4.62 39.75 8.61
CA SER A 17 -3.70 40.83 8.92
C SER A 17 -3.46 40.72 10.43
N LEU A 18 -2.22 40.93 10.88
CA LEU A 18 -1.89 41.46 12.21
C LEU A 18 -2.02 40.42 13.34
N ILE A 19 -0.93 39.73 13.69
CA ILE A 19 0.05 40.25 14.66
C ILE A 19 -0.64 41.01 15.80
N ARG A 20 -1.57 40.33 16.47
CA ARG A 20 -2.06 40.76 17.79
C ARG A 20 -1.04 40.31 18.83
N ARG A 21 -0.09 41.20 19.03
CA ARG A 21 0.55 41.55 20.31
C ARG A 21 0.04 40.70 21.49
N TYR A 22 0.65 39.55 21.76
CA TYR A 22 0.55 38.93 23.07
C TYR A 22 1.83 39.26 23.85
N LYS A 23 1.83 40.49 24.36
CA LYS A 23 2.78 40.99 25.34
C LYS A 23 2.30 40.50 26.70
N MET A 24 3.25 40.16 27.58
CA MET A 24 3.13 39.87 29.02
C MET A 24 3.42 38.42 29.42
N THR A 25 4.72 38.14 29.50
CA THR A 25 5.40 37.86 30.78
C THR A 25 4.53 37.23 31.87
N LYS A 26 4.60 35.91 32.02
CA LYS A 26 4.43 35.28 33.32
C LYS A 26 5.49 34.21 33.50
N VAL A 27 6.45 34.60 34.34
CA VAL A 27 7.58 33.83 34.84
C VAL A 27 7.02 32.56 35.48
N ILE A 28 7.37 31.39 34.93
CA ILE A 28 7.01 30.09 35.51
C ILE A 28 8.07 29.79 36.55
N PRO A 29 7.74 29.64 37.85
CA PRO A 29 8.73 29.26 38.85
C PRO A 29 9.12 27.79 38.61
N VAL A 30 10.41 27.61 38.31
CA VAL A 30 11.08 26.31 38.24
C VAL A 30 11.10 25.71 39.65
N MET A 31 10.16 24.81 39.94
CA MET A 31 10.16 23.97 41.14
C MET A 31 10.34 22.52 40.70
N ALA A 32 11.57 22.03 40.92
CA ALA A 32 11.98 20.64 41.09
C ALA A 32 10.97 19.56 40.62
N PHE A 33 10.97 19.24 39.33
CA PHE A 33 10.44 17.98 38.86
C PHE A 33 11.54 16.93 39.00
N SER A 34 11.38 16.06 39.99
CA SER A 34 12.31 15.01 40.34
C SER A 34 12.83 14.25 39.13
N LEU A 35 14.15 14.10 39.15
CA LEU A 35 14.97 13.29 38.26
C LEU A 35 14.45 11.84 38.19
N ALA A 36 13.58 11.55 37.24
CA ALA A 36 13.37 10.19 36.77
C ALA A 36 14.22 9.99 35.51
N LEU A 37 15.46 9.54 35.67
CA LEU A 37 16.22 8.90 34.60
C LEU A 37 15.49 7.60 34.22
N ALA A 38 14.45 7.70 33.40
CA ALA A 38 13.90 6.57 32.69
C ALA A 38 14.50 6.55 31.28
N THR A 39 15.81 6.33 31.18
CA THR A 39 16.43 5.83 29.95
C THR A 39 16.05 4.35 29.79
N ALA A 40 14.78 4.09 29.49
CA ALA A 40 14.38 2.82 28.91
C ALA A 40 14.65 2.90 27.41
N PRO A 41 15.34 1.92 26.82
CA PRO A 41 15.68 1.95 25.42
C PRO A 41 14.37 1.81 24.65
N ALA A 42 14.01 2.78 23.82
CA ALA A 42 13.21 2.43 22.66
C ALA A 42 14.14 1.66 21.73
N LEU A 43 14.42 0.40 22.09
CA LEU A 43 14.74 -0.64 21.14
C LEU A 43 13.65 -0.49 20.09
N SER A 44 14.01 0.18 19.00
CA SER A 44 13.26 0.14 17.77
C SER A 44 13.19 -1.33 17.45
N THR A 45 12.09 -1.93 17.88
CA THR A 45 11.70 -3.27 17.49
C THR A 45 11.72 -3.19 15.99
N ALA A 46 12.72 -3.81 15.36
CA ALA A 46 12.69 -4.08 13.95
C ALA A 46 11.38 -4.82 13.73
N GLN A 47 10.33 -4.07 13.37
CA GLN A 47 9.03 -4.65 13.13
C GLN A 47 9.30 -5.69 12.04
N PRO A 48 8.90 -6.95 12.21
CA PRO A 48 9.03 -7.93 11.15
C PRO A 48 8.31 -7.31 9.96
N SER A 49 9.07 -6.90 8.95
CA SER A 49 8.51 -6.20 7.80
C SER A 49 7.40 -7.09 7.28
N PRO A 50 6.14 -6.62 7.24
CA PRO A 50 5.05 -7.45 6.79
C PRO A 50 5.41 -7.89 5.38
N LYS A 51 5.67 -9.19 5.21
CA LYS A 51 6.04 -9.73 3.91
C LYS A 51 4.92 -9.39 2.95
N ALA A 52 5.28 -8.79 1.82
CA ALA A 52 4.31 -8.52 0.77
C ALA A 52 3.82 -9.86 0.25
N GLY A 53 2.51 -9.96 0.06
CA GLY A 53 1.90 -11.11 -0.57
C GLY A 53 1.03 -10.62 -1.72
N ILE A 54 0.78 -11.48 -2.70
CA ILE A 54 -0.17 -11.14 -3.77
C ILE A 54 -1.56 -11.69 -3.44
N GLY A 55 -1.66 -12.59 -2.44
CA GLY A 55 -2.91 -13.20 -1.97
C GLY A 55 -3.63 -13.98 -3.07
N VAL A 56 -2.87 -14.78 -3.80
CA VAL A 56 -3.37 -15.61 -4.89
C VAL A 56 -2.90 -17.04 -4.63
N ALA A 57 -3.84 -17.96 -4.63
CA ALA A 57 -3.55 -19.38 -4.63
C ALA A 57 -3.28 -19.81 -6.06
N PHE A 58 -2.14 -20.47 -6.27
CA PHE A 58 -1.77 -21.02 -7.57
C PHE A 58 -1.69 -22.54 -7.48
N GLN A 59 -2.10 -23.19 -8.55
CA GLN A 59 -1.89 -24.61 -8.75
C GLN A 59 -1.02 -24.83 -9.98
N THR A 60 -0.05 -25.73 -9.86
CA THR A 60 0.76 -26.14 -11.00
C THR A 60 0.09 -27.31 -11.70
N GLN A 61 -0.23 -27.13 -12.97
CA GLN A 61 -0.78 -28.18 -13.81
C GLN A 61 -0.02 -28.20 -15.13
N ASN A 62 0.57 -29.34 -15.51
CA ASN A 62 1.32 -29.51 -16.77
C ASN A 62 2.41 -28.43 -17.00
N LYS A 63 3.22 -28.12 -15.98
CA LYS A 63 4.26 -27.07 -15.99
C LYS A 63 3.73 -25.64 -16.23
N LYS A 64 2.42 -25.43 -16.13
CA LYS A 64 1.78 -24.11 -16.19
C LYS A 64 1.28 -23.74 -14.81
N ILE A 65 1.46 -22.48 -14.43
CA ILE A 65 1.00 -21.94 -13.16
C ILE A 65 -0.39 -21.37 -13.39
N LYS A 66 -1.41 -22.07 -12.92
CA LYS A 66 -2.80 -21.65 -13.03
C LYS A 66 -3.23 -20.98 -11.73
N VAL A 67 -3.93 -19.87 -11.83
CA VAL A 67 -4.57 -19.23 -10.69
C VAL A 67 -5.76 -20.08 -10.28
N ALA A 68 -5.71 -20.61 -9.06
CA ALA A 68 -6.80 -21.41 -8.50
C ALA A 68 -7.82 -20.50 -7.83
N GLU A 69 -7.34 -19.55 -7.03
CA GLU A 69 -8.18 -18.64 -6.26
C GLU A 69 -7.47 -17.31 -6.06
N VAL A 70 -8.24 -16.24 -5.98
CA VAL A 70 -7.76 -14.89 -5.72
C VAL A 70 -8.44 -14.40 -4.46
N MET A 71 -7.67 -14.05 -3.42
CA MET A 71 -8.27 -13.52 -2.22
C MET A 71 -8.81 -12.10 -2.46
N PRO A 72 -10.05 -11.81 -1.99
CA PRO A 72 -10.61 -10.48 -2.07
C PRO A 72 -9.77 -9.51 -1.24
N GLY A 73 -9.50 -8.33 -1.79
CA GLY A 73 -8.68 -7.30 -1.13
C GLY A 73 -7.16 -7.52 -1.25
N ALA A 74 -6.69 -8.62 -1.84
CA ALA A 74 -5.27 -8.83 -2.09
C ALA A 74 -4.78 -8.13 -3.38
N SER A 75 -3.46 -7.95 -3.54
CA SER A 75 -2.90 -7.33 -4.75
C SER A 75 -3.35 -8.01 -6.04
N GLY A 76 -3.49 -9.34 -6.03
CA GLY A 76 -3.96 -10.11 -7.19
C GLY A 76 -5.36 -9.65 -7.64
N ALA A 77 -6.27 -9.46 -6.69
CA ALA A 77 -7.61 -8.95 -6.96
C ALA A 77 -7.56 -7.50 -7.46
N LEU A 78 -6.76 -6.65 -6.81
CA LEU A 78 -6.59 -5.24 -7.20
C LEU A 78 -5.98 -5.07 -8.60
N MET A 79 -5.15 -6.02 -9.04
CA MET A 79 -4.58 -6.10 -10.39
C MET A 79 -5.56 -6.66 -11.43
N GLY A 80 -6.73 -7.16 -11.04
CA GLY A 80 -7.69 -7.78 -11.94
C GLY A 80 -7.34 -9.22 -12.36
N ILE A 81 -6.50 -9.92 -11.58
CA ILE A 81 -6.27 -11.35 -11.75
C ILE A 81 -7.57 -12.09 -11.41
N GLN A 82 -7.88 -13.12 -12.19
CA GLN A 82 -9.04 -13.97 -11.98
C GLN A 82 -8.62 -15.43 -11.82
N ALA A 83 -9.44 -16.18 -11.08
CA ALA A 83 -9.32 -17.63 -11.04
C ALA A 83 -9.44 -18.20 -12.46
N GLY A 84 -8.57 -19.15 -12.79
CA GLY A 84 -8.48 -19.75 -14.12
C GLY A 84 -7.43 -19.12 -15.04
N ASP A 85 -6.86 -17.97 -14.68
CA ASP A 85 -5.76 -17.36 -15.43
C ASP A 85 -4.50 -18.23 -15.40
N VAL A 86 -3.73 -18.25 -16.49
CA VAL A 86 -2.43 -18.95 -16.52
C VAL A 86 -1.30 -17.92 -16.50
N ILE A 87 -0.51 -17.89 -15.44
CA ILE A 87 0.64 -16.99 -15.35
C ILE A 87 1.76 -17.55 -16.23
N THR A 88 2.27 -16.70 -17.11
CA THR A 88 3.40 -17.03 -18.00
C THR A 88 4.66 -16.25 -17.63
N HIS A 89 4.50 -15.00 -17.18
CA HIS A 89 5.61 -14.14 -16.77
C HIS A 89 5.26 -13.38 -15.49
N ALA A 90 6.28 -13.11 -14.69
CA ALA A 90 6.20 -12.24 -13.52
C ALA A 90 7.45 -11.37 -13.42
N GLY A 91 7.28 -10.06 -13.23
CA GLY A 91 8.35 -9.07 -13.22
C GLY A 91 9.17 -9.06 -14.51
N GLY A 92 8.55 -9.31 -15.67
CA GLY A 92 9.23 -9.44 -16.96
C GLY A 92 10.06 -10.72 -17.13
N LYS A 93 10.05 -11.63 -16.15
CA LYS A 93 10.77 -12.91 -16.22
C LYS A 93 9.82 -14.06 -16.52
N PRO A 94 10.18 -15.03 -17.38
CA PRO A 94 9.36 -16.20 -17.66
C PRO A 94 9.27 -17.08 -16.41
N MET A 95 8.04 -17.45 -16.05
CA MET A 95 7.74 -18.28 -14.89
C MET A 95 7.50 -19.71 -15.35
N SER A 96 8.59 -20.47 -15.46
CA SER A 96 8.57 -21.88 -15.88
C SER A 96 8.35 -22.87 -14.74
N SER A 97 8.42 -22.40 -13.49
CA SER A 97 8.27 -23.25 -12.29
C SER A 97 7.66 -22.46 -11.14
N GLN A 98 6.84 -23.14 -10.33
CA GLN A 98 6.24 -22.59 -9.13
C GLN A 98 7.30 -22.09 -8.14
N THR A 99 8.45 -22.76 -8.03
CA THR A 99 9.54 -22.32 -7.14
C THR A 99 10.04 -20.93 -7.49
N ARG A 100 10.18 -20.61 -8.79
CA ARG A 100 10.61 -19.26 -9.24
C ARG A 100 9.55 -18.21 -8.95
N LEU A 101 8.29 -18.55 -9.17
CA LEU A 101 7.16 -17.68 -8.90
C LEU A 101 7.04 -17.36 -7.40
N THR A 102 7.12 -18.39 -6.54
CA THR A 102 7.12 -18.23 -5.09
C THR A 102 8.34 -17.43 -4.60
N ALA A 103 9.52 -17.68 -5.17
CA ALA A 103 10.73 -16.91 -4.85
C ALA A 103 10.60 -15.43 -5.25
N TYR A 104 10.04 -15.15 -6.44
CA TYR A 104 9.75 -13.80 -6.90
C TYR A 104 8.78 -13.10 -5.93
N PHE A 105 7.66 -13.74 -5.58
CA PHE A 105 6.72 -13.17 -4.61
C PHE A 105 7.31 -13.02 -3.21
N SER A 106 8.16 -13.93 -2.77
CA SER A 106 8.85 -13.83 -1.48
C SER A 106 9.88 -12.70 -1.44
N SER A 107 10.37 -12.26 -2.59
CA SER A 107 11.33 -11.15 -2.71
C SER A 107 10.68 -9.77 -2.75
N LEU A 108 9.37 -9.70 -3.02
CA LEU A 108 8.65 -8.44 -3.12
C LEU A 108 8.36 -7.84 -1.74
N LYS A 109 8.43 -6.51 -1.67
CA LYS A 109 8.06 -5.71 -0.50
C LYS A 109 6.73 -5.02 -0.71
N VAL A 110 6.10 -4.65 0.40
CA VAL A 110 4.86 -3.88 0.38
C VAL A 110 5.15 -2.53 -0.28
N GLY A 111 4.31 -2.15 -1.23
CA GLY A 111 4.50 -0.96 -2.07
C GLY A 111 5.27 -1.23 -3.36
N ASP A 112 5.88 -2.40 -3.54
CA ASP A 112 6.63 -2.67 -4.77
C ASP A 112 5.69 -2.83 -5.97
N PRO A 113 6.06 -2.26 -7.13
CA PRO A 113 5.32 -2.48 -8.37
C PRO A 113 5.53 -3.92 -8.84
N VAL A 114 4.42 -4.59 -9.15
CA VAL A 114 4.39 -5.95 -9.67
C VAL A 114 3.77 -5.92 -11.06
N VAL A 115 4.44 -6.59 -12.00
CA VAL A 115 3.96 -6.80 -13.36
C VAL A 115 3.79 -8.29 -13.58
N LEU A 116 2.61 -8.73 -13.99
CA LEU A 116 2.30 -10.12 -14.26
C LEU A 116 1.72 -10.25 -15.66
N THR A 117 2.21 -11.22 -16.43
CA THR A 117 1.62 -11.57 -17.72
C THR A 117 0.85 -12.86 -17.57
N VAL A 118 -0.47 -12.75 -17.70
CA VAL A 118 -1.41 -13.86 -17.62
C VAL A 118 -1.96 -14.20 -18.99
N LYS A 119 -2.32 -15.47 -19.20
CA LYS A 119 -3.00 -15.93 -20.40
C LYS A 119 -4.43 -16.28 -20.05
N ARG A 120 -5.39 -15.50 -20.55
CA ARG A 120 -6.83 -15.66 -20.33
C ARG A 120 -7.50 -15.96 -21.68
N LYS A 121 -8.20 -17.10 -21.78
CA LYS A 121 -8.87 -17.54 -23.03
C LYS A 121 -7.96 -17.52 -24.28
N GLY A 122 -6.67 -17.79 -24.11
CA GLY A 122 -5.70 -17.78 -25.22
C GLY A 122 -5.03 -16.43 -25.50
N GLN A 123 -5.54 -15.33 -24.94
CA GLN A 123 -4.94 -13.99 -25.05
C GLN A 123 -3.99 -13.73 -23.89
N SER A 124 -2.83 -13.11 -24.18
CA SER A 124 -1.90 -12.66 -23.16
C SER A 124 -2.28 -11.25 -22.69
N LEU A 125 -2.50 -11.09 -21.40
CA LEU A 125 -2.82 -9.84 -20.73
C LEU A 125 -1.69 -9.50 -19.77
N GLU A 126 -1.19 -8.27 -19.84
CA GLU A 126 -0.24 -7.75 -18.88
C GLU A 126 -1.00 -6.95 -17.82
N LEU A 127 -0.91 -7.41 -16.58
CA LEU A 127 -1.53 -6.80 -15.42
C LEU A 127 -0.44 -6.17 -14.57
N LYS A 128 -0.62 -4.91 -14.22
CA LYS A 128 0.29 -4.15 -13.36
C LYS A 128 -0.45 -3.78 -12.10
N GLY A 129 0.24 -3.83 -10.98
CA GLY A 129 -0.26 -3.25 -9.74
C GLY A 129 0.81 -3.21 -8.68
N THR A 130 0.37 -3.11 -7.44
CA THR A 130 1.24 -2.86 -6.30
C THR A 130 1.08 -4.00 -5.30
N ALA A 131 2.21 -4.55 -4.83
CA ALA A 131 2.21 -5.51 -3.75
C ALA A 131 1.74 -4.82 -2.46
N ILE A 132 0.66 -5.29 -1.86
CA ILE A 132 0.15 -4.77 -0.58
C ILE A 132 0.61 -5.67 0.56
N ALA A 133 0.54 -5.15 1.79
CA ALA A 133 0.83 -5.94 2.97
C ALA A 133 -0.18 -7.08 3.08
N ARG A 134 0.30 -8.27 3.48
CA ARG A 134 -0.59 -9.35 3.88
C ARG A 134 -1.45 -8.89 5.05
N THR A 135 -2.74 -8.74 4.82
CA THR A 135 -3.76 -8.42 5.83
C THR A 135 -4.91 -9.42 5.78
N TRP A 136 -4.69 -10.58 5.13
CA TRP A 136 -5.65 -11.66 4.90
C TRP A 136 -5.14 -12.98 5.48
#